data_AF-A0A931WP07-F1
#
_entry.id   AF-A0A931WP07-F1
#
_cell.length_a   1.000
_cell.length_b   1.000
_cell.length_c   1.000
_cell.angle_alpha   90.00
_cell.angle_beta   90.00
_cell.angle_gamma   90.00
#
_symmetry.space_group_name_H-M   'P 1'
#
loop_
_entity.id
_entity.type
_entity.pdbx_description
1 polymer ?
#
loop_
_entity_poly.entity_id
_entity_poly.type
_entity_poly.pdbx_seq_one_letter_code
_entity_poly.pdbx_strand_id
1 'polypeptide(L)' 'MIYILYSWMGEPCPRCGAKIKRIVIAQRGAHYCPKCQRV' A
#
# COMPACT_ATOMS: atom_id res chain seq x y z
N MET A 1 4.74 10.08 23.45
CA MET A 1 5.66 9.21 22.69
C MET A 1 5.00 8.85 21.35
N ILE A 2 5.00 9.79 20.40
CA ILE A 2 4.44 9.57 19.06
C ILE A 2 5.59 9.03 18.21
N TYR A 3 5.58 7.73 17.93
CA TYR A 3 6.50 7.15 16.96
C TYR A 3 6.03 7.59 15.57
N ILE A 4 6.72 8.57 15.01
CA ILE A 4 6.62 8.91 13.59
C ILE A 4 7.21 7.70 12.85
N LEU A 5 6.33 6.75 12.50
CA LEU A 5 6.68 5.64 11.63
C LEU A 5 7.10 6.25 10.29
N TYR A 6 8.38 6.16 10.02
CA TYR A 6 8.99 6.58 8.77
C TYR A 6 8.21 5.99 7.60
N SER A 7 7.62 6.87 6.81
CA SER A 7 7.35 6.73 5.38
C SER A 7 7.17 5.29 4.87
N TRP A 8 5.94 4.77 4.96
CA TRP A 8 5.48 3.54 4.27
C TRP A 8 5.37 3.74 2.73
N MET A 9 6.25 4.55 2.11
CA MET A 9 6.33 4.69 0.65
C MET A 9 7.16 3.55 0.07
N GLY A 10 6.52 2.40 -0.18
CA GLY A 10 7.11 1.30 -0.94
C GLY A 10 7.25 -0.03 -0.22
N GLU A 11 6.64 -0.17 0.96
CA GLU A 11 6.73 -1.42 1.70
C GLU A 11 5.99 -2.58 0.99
N PRO A 12 6.56 -3.80 1.08
CA PRO A 12 5.89 -4.99 0.59
C PRO A 12 4.61 -5.23 1.39
N CYS A 13 3.62 -5.85 0.77
CA CYS A 13 2.36 -6.18 1.41
C CYS A 13 2.62 -7.03 2.66
N PRO A 14 2.15 -6.64 3.86
CA PRO A 14 2.44 -7.38 5.10
C PRO A 14 1.81 -8.77 5.14
N ARG A 15 0.87 -9.07 4.23
CA ARG A 15 0.21 -10.37 4.13
C ARG A 15 0.89 -11.34 3.15
N CYS A 16 1.48 -10.85 2.06
CA CYS A 16 2.02 -11.72 1.00
C CYS A 16 3.41 -11.33 0.47
N GLY A 17 4.01 -10.26 0.98
CA GLY A 17 5.30 -9.75 0.54
C GLY A 17 5.32 -9.06 -0.83
N ALA A 18 4.19 -9.01 -1.55
CA ALA A 18 4.13 -8.42 -2.88
C ALA A 18 4.23 -6.88 -2.84
N LYS A 19 4.91 -6.27 -3.82
CA LYS A 19 4.99 -4.80 -3.94
C LYS A 19 3.60 -4.20 -4.06
N ILE A 20 3.26 -3.28 -3.16
CA ILE A 20 2.02 -2.52 -3.20
C ILE A 20 2.08 -1.55 -4.38
N LYS A 21 1.00 -1.50 -5.18
CA LYS A 21 0.86 -0.57 -6.29
C LYS A 21 -0.01 0.60 -5.87
N ARG A 22 0.26 1.78 -6.45
CA ARG A 22 -0.62 2.94 -6.31
C ARG A 22 -1.50 3.05 -7.56
N ILE A 23 -2.80 3.23 -7.35
CA ILE A 23 -3.77 3.55 -8.40
C ILE A 23 -4.55 4.79 -8.00
N VAL A 24 -5.20 5.42 -8.97
CA VAL A 24 -6.13 6.52 -8.69
C VAL A 24 -7.54 5.99 -8.90
N ILE A 25 -8.33 5.98 -7.82
CA ILE A 25 -9.75 5.61 -7.86
C ILE A 25 -10.54 6.87 -7.54
N ALA A 26 -11.44 7.28 -8.42
CA ALA A 26 -12.31 8.44 -8.22
C ALA A 26 -11.53 9.68 -7.73
N GLN A 27 -10.45 10.02 -8.43
CA GLN A 27 -9.54 11.14 -8.11
C GLN A 27 -8.79 11.03 -6.76
N ARG A 28 -8.88 9.91 -6.05
CA ARG A 28 -8.10 9.63 -4.84
C ARG A 28 -7.01 8.61 -5.12
N GLY A 29 -5.77 8.92 -4.77
CA GLY A 29 -4.67 7.96 -4.84
C GLY A 29 -4.84 6.90 -3.74
N ALA A 30 -4.98 5.63 -4.14
CA ALA A 30 -5.09 4.48 -3.26
C ALA A 30 -3.92 3.52 -3.46
N HIS A 31 -3.44 2.95 -2.38
CA HIS A 31 -2.45 1.87 -2.39
C HIS A 31 -3.18 0.54 -2.27
N TYR A 32 -2.90 -0.40 -3.17
CA TYR A 32 -3.49 -1.73 -3.15
C TYR A 32 -2.46 -2.82 -3.47
N CYS A 33 -2.68 -4.00 -2.91
CA CYS A 33 -1.87 -5.17 -3.21
C CYS A 33 -2.52 -5.97 -4.35
N PRO A 34 -1.89 -6.11 -5.53
CA PRO A 34 -2.48 -6.85 -6.65
C PRO A 34 -2.61 -8.36 -6.40
N LYS A 35 -1.92 -8.90 -5.38
CA LYS A 35 -1.99 -10.32 -5.00
C LYS A 35 -3.10 -10.59 -3.98
N CYS A 36 -3.29 -9.70 -3.01
CA CYS A 36 -4.29 -9.87 -1.95
C CYS A 36 -5.63 -9.24 -2.29
N GLN A 37 -5.62 -8.06 -2.89
CA GLN A 37 -6.81 -7.34 -3.34
C GLN A 37 -7.01 -7.64 -4.83
N ARG A 38 -7.46 -8.87 -5.13
CA ARG A 38 -8.02 -9.22 -6.44
C ARG A 38 -9.42 -8.63 -6.50
N VAL A 39 -9.51 -7.41 -6.97
CA VAL A 39 -10.74 -6.87 -7.57
C VAL A 39 -10.74 -7.17 -9.05
#